data_AF-A0A496UN95-F1
#
_entry.id   AF-A0A496UN95-F1
#
_cell.length_a   1.000
_cell.length_b   1.000
_cell.length_c   1.000
_cell.angle_alpha   90.00
_cell.angle_beta   90.00
_cell.angle_gamma   90.00
#
_symmetry.space_group_name_H-M   'P 1'
#
loop_
_entity.id
_entity.type
_entity.pdbx_description
1 polymer ?
#
loop_
_entity_poly.entity_id
_entity_poly.type
_entity_poly.pdbx_seq_one_letter_code
_entity_poly.pdbx_strand_id
1 'polypeptide(L)'
;MKIHNSAVIDELKLVRKRMERLGESFRLSKESALEDPDAEALEKLRERSKSVYQMEIAECLRDVRRLKLLITSDQSGMEAADDLAELCRKEGESLFAHLVSTPNRLIRIYKAGG
;
A
#
# COMPACT_ATOMS: atom_id res chain seq x y z
N MET A 1 13.71 23.58 11.41
CA MET A 1 12.41 24.25 11.16
C MET A 1 11.33 23.25 11.54
N LYS A 2 10.45 23.56 12.50
CA LYS A 2 9.33 22.66 12.85
C LYS A 2 8.29 22.74 11.73
N ILE A 3 7.89 21.60 11.18
CA ILE A 3 6.78 21.55 10.20
C ILE A 3 5.47 21.68 10.99
N HIS A 4 4.48 22.38 10.42
CA HIS A 4 3.16 22.47 11.04
C HIS A 4 2.38 21.16 10.88
N ASN A 5 1.65 20.73 11.91
CA ASN A 5 0.80 19.52 11.86
C ASN A 5 -0.19 19.53 10.68
N SER A 6 -0.69 20.70 10.25
CA SER A 6 -1.52 20.81 9.04
C SER A 6 -0.79 20.37 7.76
N ALA A 7 0.48 20.73 7.62
CA ALA A 7 1.30 20.27 6.49
C ALA A 7 1.56 18.75 6.58
N VAL A 8 1.76 18.21 7.79
CA VAL A 8 1.87 16.75 7.99
C VAL A 8 0.58 16.05 7.55
N ILE A 9 -0.59 16.58 7.91
CA ILE A 9 -1.90 16.05 7.48
C ILE A 9 -2.00 16.03 5.96
N ASP A 10 -1.61 17.10 5.28
CA ASP A 10 -1.71 17.17 3.82
C ASP A 10 -0.76 16.18 3.13
N GLU A 11 0.46 16.03 3.65
CA GLU A 11 1.41 15.01 3.18
C GLU A 11 0.87 13.58 3.40
N LEU A 12 0.28 13.30 4.56
CA LEU A 12 -0.36 12.00 4.85
C LEU A 12 -1.50 11.70 3.87
N LYS A 13 -2.31 12.70 3.50
CA LYS A 13 -3.37 12.53 2.47
C LYS A 13 -2.77 12.19 1.11
N LEU A 14 -1.63 12.77 0.74
CA LEU A 14 -0.95 12.45 -0.52
C LEU A 14 -0.42 11.01 -0.51
N VAL A 15 0.21 10.59 0.59
CA VAL A 15 0.69 9.22 0.77
C VAL A 15 -0.48 8.24 0.70
N ARG A 16 -1.61 8.52 1.36
CA ARG A 16 -2.82 7.69 1.29
C ARG A 16 -3.35 7.54 -0.13
N LYS A 17 -3.47 8.65 -0.88
CA LYS A 17 -3.86 8.62 -2.30
C LYS A 17 -2.90 7.79 -3.16
N ARG A 18 -1.60 7.80 -2.84
CA ARG A 18 -0.62 6.94 -3.54
C ARG A 18 -0.88 5.45 -3.24
N MET A 19 -1.15 5.10 -1.98
CA MET A 19 -1.54 3.72 -1.61
C MET A 19 -2.82 3.27 -2.31
N GLU A 20 -3.85 4.14 -2.41
CA GLU A 20 -5.09 3.85 -3.13
C GLU A 20 -4.83 3.53 -4.61
N ARG A 21 -4.04 4.36 -5.30
CA ARG A 21 -3.66 4.12 -6.70
C ARG A 21 -2.87 2.83 -6.88
N LEU A 22 -2.02 2.50 -5.93
CA LEU A 22 -1.24 1.27 -5.94
C LEU A 22 -2.15 0.04 -5.83
N GLY A 23 -3.11 0.08 -4.91
CA GLY A 23 -4.12 -0.97 -4.74
C GLY A 23 -4.96 -1.15 -6.00
N GLU A 24 -5.37 -0.06 -6.64
CA GLU A 24 -6.12 -0.09 -7.89
C GLU A 24 -5.30 -0.66 -9.06
N SER A 25 -4.05 -0.24 -9.21
CA SER A 25 -3.15 -0.80 -10.23
C SER A 25 -2.93 -2.30 -10.05
N PHE A 26 -2.80 -2.75 -8.80
CA PHE A 26 -2.70 -4.18 -8.51
C PHE A 26 -4.00 -4.91 -8.83
N ARG A 27 -5.17 -4.33 -8.50
CA ARG A 27 -6.48 -4.90 -8.82
C ARG A 27 -6.61 -5.14 -10.32
N LEU A 28 -6.29 -4.15 -11.14
CA LEU A 28 -6.32 -4.27 -12.60
C LEU A 28 -5.35 -5.33 -13.13
N SER A 29 -4.13 -5.38 -12.59
CA SER A 29 -3.16 -6.42 -12.98
C SER A 29 -3.62 -7.83 -12.61
N LYS A 30 -4.28 -7.96 -11.45
CA LYS A 30 -4.88 -9.21 -11.00
C LYS A 30 -6.04 -9.63 -11.90
N GLU A 31 -6.92 -8.70 -12.28
CA GLU A 31 -8.04 -8.98 -13.19
C GLU A 31 -7.54 -9.43 -14.56
N SER A 32 -6.57 -8.73 -15.14
CA SER A 32 -5.94 -9.12 -16.40
C SER A 32 -5.31 -10.51 -16.34
N ALA A 33 -4.67 -10.88 -15.24
CA ALA A 33 -4.08 -12.22 -15.06
C ALA A 33 -5.14 -13.34 -14.87
N LEU A 34 -6.40 -12.98 -14.61
CA LEU A 34 -7.51 -13.92 -14.41
C LEU A 34 -8.45 -14.02 -15.62
N GLU A 35 -8.38 -13.10 -16.58
CA GLU A 35 -9.20 -13.12 -17.81
C GLU A 35 -8.85 -14.29 -18.73
N ASP A 36 -7.55 -14.58 -18.90
CA ASP A 36 -7.05 -15.78 -19.59
C ASP A 36 -5.95 -16.41 -18.71
N PRO A 37 -6.33 -17.21 -17.70
CA PRO A 37 -5.41 -17.67 -16.68
C PRO A 37 -4.51 -18.77 -17.21
N ASP A 38 -3.26 -18.41 -17.52
CA ASP A 38 -2.15 -19.34 -17.66
C ASP A 38 -1.14 -19.21 -16.51
N ALA A 39 -0.27 -20.22 -16.40
CA ALA A 39 0.78 -20.21 -15.38
C ALA A 39 1.74 -19.02 -15.51
N GLU A 40 1.97 -18.54 -16.74
CA GLU A 40 2.90 -17.44 -17.02
C GLU A 40 2.35 -16.09 -16.56
N ALA A 41 1.06 -15.81 -16.77
CA ALA A 41 0.36 -14.60 -16.36
C ALA A 41 0.33 -14.48 -14.83
N LEU A 42 0.03 -15.57 -14.12
CA LEU A 42 0.06 -15.60 -12.66
C LEU A 42 1.48 -15.42 -12.09
N GLU A 43 2.49 -15.98 -12.75
CA GLU A 43 3.90 -15.80 -12.38
C GLU A 43 4.38 -14.36 -12.63
N LYS A 44 4.01 -13.74 -13.76
CA LYS A 44 4.25 -12.31 -14.04
C LYS A 44 3.60 -11.42 -12.98
N LEU A 45 2.37 -11.73 -12.55
CA LEU A 45 1.71 -11.00 -11.47
C LEU A 45 2.48 -11.13 -10.14
N ARG A 46 2.99 -12.33 -9.82
CA ARG A 46 3.81 -12.55 -8.62
C ARG A 46 5.12 -11.77 -8.68
N GLU A 47 5.80 -11.79 -9.82
CA GLU A 47 7.03 -11.04 -10.03
C GLU A 47 6.79 -9.55 -9.86
N ARG A 48 5.78 -8.99 -10.55
CA ARG A 48 5.41 -7.57 -10.44
C ARG A 48 4.99 -7.17 -9.04
N SER A 49 4.28 -8.06 -8.32
CA SER A 49 4.01 -7.88 -6.89
C SER A 49 5.27 -7.67 -6.09
N LYS A 50 6.29 -8.50 -6.29
CA LYS A 50 7.55 -8.43 -5.55
C LYS A 50 8.40 -7.22 -5.95
N SER A 51 8.57 -6.98 -7.24
CA SER A 51 9.53 -5.99 -7.77
C SER A 51 8.98 -4.56 -7.81
N VAL A 52 7.67 -4.38 -7.85
CA VAL A 52 7.04 -3.05 -7.96
C VAL A 52 6.15 -2.81 -6.75
N TYR A 53 5.05 -3.55 -6.64
CA TYR A 53 3.99 -3.21 -5.69
C TYR A 53 4.46 -3.23 -4.24
N GLN A 54 5.15 -4.30 -3.82
CA GLN A 54 5.67 -4.44 -2.46
C GLN A 54 6.73 -3.38 -2.12
N MET A 55 7.56 -2.97 -3.08
CA MET A 55 8.55 -1.93 -2.85
C MET A 55 7.89 -0.57 -2.65
N GLU A 56 6.92 -0.23 -3.50
CA GLU A 56 6.20 1.04 -3.43
C GLU A 56 5.35 1.16 -2.16
N ILE A 57 4.65 0.10 -1.75
CA ILE A 57 3.88 0.16 -0.50
C ILE A 57 4.80 0.25 0.72
N ALA A 58 5.97 -0.40 0.69
CA ALA A 58 6.96 -0.28 1.75
C ALA A 58 7.54 1.14 1.83
N GLU A 59 7.70 1.83 0.70
CA GLU A 59 8.07 3.25 0.67
C GLU A 59 6.99 4.12 1.30
N CYS A 60 5.73 3.93 0.92
CA CYS A 60 4.61 4.67 1.50
C CYS A 60 4.52 4.48 3.03
N LEU A 61 4.72 3.25 3.52
CA LEU A 61 4.75 2.96 4.96
C LEU A 61 5.92 3.63 5.68
N ARG A 62 7.09 3.72 5.05
CA ARG A 62 8.23 4.49 5.59
C ARG A 62 7.91 5.98 5.66
N ASP A 63 7.24 6.52 4.65
CA ASP A 63 6.81 7.92 4.66
C ASP A 63 5.78 8.21 5.76
N VAL A 64 4.77 7.34 5.94
CA VAL A 64 3.82 7.46 7.07
C VAL A 64 4.56 7.47 8.40
N ARG A 65 5.50 6.54 8.60
CA ARG A 65 6.30 6.49 9.84
C ARG A 65 7.12 7.76 10.04
N ARG A 66 7.76 8.28 8.98
CA ARG A 66 8.53 9.52 9.02
C ARG A 66 7.64 10.71 9.36
N LEU A 67 6.47 10.83 8.72
CA LEU A 67 5.50 11.89 8.95
C LEU A 67 4.96 11.86 10.38
N LYS A 68 4.68 10.67 10.92
CA LYS A 68 4.24 10.49 12.32
C LYS A 68 5.26 11.07 13.32
N LEU A 69 6.56 10.91 13.06
CA LEU A 69 7.62 11.45 13.92
C LEU A 69 7.74 12.99 13.85
N LEU A 70 7.12 13.63 12.86
CA LEU A 70 7.11 15.08 12.71
C LEU A 70 5.92 15.75 13.40
N ILE A 71 4.95 14.96 13.88
CA ILE A 71 3.79 15.47 14.61
C ILE A 71 4.26 15.99 15.98
N THR A 72 3.79 17.18 16.34
CA THR A 72 4.17 17.84 17.60
C THR A 72 2.95 18.11 18.46
N SER A 73 3.08 17.88 19.77
CA SER A 73 1.99 17.99 20.75
C SER A 73 1.60 19.43 21.10
N ASP A 74 2.47 20.39 20.81
CA ASP A 74 2.28 21.82 21.09
C ASP A 74 1.55 22.57 19.96
N GLN A 75 1.18 21.88 18.88
CA GLN A 75 0.53 22.46 17.71
C GLN A 75 -0.92 21.98 17.54
N SER A 76 -1.78 22.87 17.03
CA SER A 76 -3.15 22.52 16.67
C SER A 76 -3.20 21.39 15.62
N GLY A 77 -4.28 20.60 15.65
CA GLY A 77 -4.46 19.49 14.71
C GLY A 77 -3.57 18.27 14.99
N MET A 78 -2.90 18.20 16.14
CA MET A 78 -2.09 17.04 16.53
C MET A 78 -2.88 15.73 16.53
N GLU A 79 -4.05 15.69 17.18
CA GLU A 79 -4.89 14.49 17.25
C GLU A 79 -5.30 14.02 15.84
N ALA A 80 -5.78 14.96 15.02
CA ALA A 80 -6.16 14.65 13.64
C ALA A 80 -4.98 14.15 12.79
N ALA A 81 -3.77 14.66 13.03
CA ALA A 81 -2.56 14.18 12.35
C ALA A 81 -2.18 12.77 12.80
N ASP A 82 -2.25 12.47 14.11
CA ASP A 82 -1.89 11.14 14.63
C ASP A 82 -2.91 10.08 14.22
N ASP A 83 -4.21 10.41 14.28
CA ASP A 83 -5.29 9.55 13.82
C ASP A 83 -5.14 9.22 12.33
N LEU A 84 -4.83 10.23 11.49
CA LEU A 84 -4.61 10.02 10.07
C LEU A 84 -3.36 9.17 9.81
N ALA A 85 -2.27 9.40 10.55
CA ALA A 85 -1.05 8.60 10.42
C ALA A 85 -1.32 7.13 10.77
N GLU A 86 -2.08 6.88 11.85
CA GLU A 86 -2.46 5.54 12.28
C GLU A 86 -3.40 4.86 11.29
N LEU A 87 -4.35 5.60 10.71
CA LEU A 87 -5.20 5.10 9.63
C LEU A 87 -4.37 4.68 8.42
N CYS A 88 -3.48 5.57 7.93
CA CYS A 88 -2.62 5.28 6.78
C CYS A 88 -1.71 4.07 7.03
N ARG A 89 -1.21 3.90 8.27
CA ARG A 89 -0.41 2.74 8.66
C ARG A 89 -1.22 1.46 8.54
N LYS A 90 -2.41 1.41 9.13
CA LYS A 90 -3.29 0.22 9.10
C LYS A 90 -3.72 -0.13 7.68
N GLU A 91 -4.13 0.86 6.89
CA GLU A 91 -4.50 0.67 5.48
C GLU A 91 -3.32 0.15 4.66
N GLY A 92 -2.12 0.74 4.85
CA GLY A 92 -0.92 0.32 4.15
C GLY A 92 -0.45 -1.09 4.51
N GLU A 93 -0.52 -1.48 5.79
CA GLU A 93 -0.19 -2.85 6.24
C GLU A 93 -1.16 -3.89 5.68
N SER A 94 -2.46 -3.58 5.66
CA SER A 94 -3.49 -4.41 5.04
C SER A 94 -3.23 -4.59 3.54
N LEU A 95 -2.94 -3.49 2.83
CA LEU A 95 -2.60 -3.53 1.41
C LEU A 95 -1.33 -4.35 1.17
N PHE A 96 -0.26 -4.14 1.96
CA PHE A 96 0.98 -4.92 1.86
C PHE A 96 0.71 -6.42 1.96
N ALA A 97 -0.04 -6.85 2.97
CA ALA A 97 -0.41 -8.25 3.14
C ALA A 97 -1.20 -8.80 1.94
N HIS A 98 -2.11 -8.00 1.38
CA HIS A 98 -2.87 -8.37 0.18
C HIS A 98 -1.97 -8.55 -1.05
N LEU A 99 -1.04 -7.61 -1.28
CA LEU A 99 -0.09 -7.64 -2.39
C LEU A 99 0.81 -8.88 -2.33
N VAL A 100 1.29 -9.26 -1.15
CA VAL A 100 2.15 -10.43 -0.93
C VAL A 100 1.38 -11.74 -1.11
N SER A 101 0.21 -11.85 -0.49
CA SER A 101 -0.49 -13.14 -0.37
C SER A 101 -1.27 -13.51 -1.63
N THR A 102 -1.82 -12.54 -2.34
CA THR A 102 -2.77 -12.78 -3.44
C THR A 102 -2.16 -13.58 -4.60
N PRO A 103 -1.01 -13.20 -5.19
CA PRO A 103 -0.45 -13.94 -6.32
C PRO A 103 -0.11 -15.39 -5.94
N ASN A 104 0.46 -15.60 -4.75
CA ASN A 104 0.79 -16.92 -4.23
C ASN A 104 -0.44 -17.80 -4.01
N ARG A 105 -1.56 -17.20 -3.56
CA ARG A 105 -2.84 -17.91 -3.42
C ARG A 105 -3.41 -18.30 -4.78
N LEU A 106 -3.38 -17.39 -5.75
CA LEU A 106 -3.90 -17.66 -7.11
C LEU A 106 -3.13 -18.79 -7.79
N ILE A 107 -1.79 -18.77 -7.74
CA ILE A 107 -0.95 -19.84 -8.32
C ILE A 107 -1.25 -21.20 -7.69
N ARG A 108 -1.44 -21.25 -6.35
CA ARG A 108 -1.79 -22.51 -5.68
C ARG A 108 -3.14 -23.06 -6.11
N ILE A 109 -4.15 -22.19 -6.23
CA ILE A 109 -5.49 -22.58 -6.69
C ILE A 109 -5.42 -23.09 -8.13
N TYR A 110 -4.73 -22.38 -9.01
CA TYR A 110 -4.53 -22.78 -10.40
C TYR A 110 -3.89 -24.17 -10.51
N LYS A 111 -2.80 -24.42 -9.78
CA LYS A 111 -2.11 -25.73 -9.75
C LYS A 111 -2.90 -26.87 -9.13
N ALA A 112 -3.93 -26.57 -8.33
CA ALA A 112 -4.77 -27.59 -7.69
C ALA A 112 -6.03 -27.90 -8.49
N GLY A 113 -6.44 -27.00 -9.38
CA GLY A 113 -7.66 -27.11 -10.19
C GLY A 113 -7.42 -27.38 -11.69
N GLY A 114 -6.20 -27.23 -12.18
CA GLY A 114 -5.74 -27.71 -13.49
C GLY A 114 -5.04 -29.05 -13.37
#